data_AF-A0A414EQS3-F1
#
_entry.id   AF-A0A414EQS3-F1
#
_cell.length_a   1.000
_cell.length_b   1.000
_cell.length_c   1.000
_cell.angle_alpha   90.00
_cell.angle_beta   90.00
_cell.angle_gamma   90.00
#
_symmetry.space_group_name_H-M   'P 1'
#
loop_
_entity.id
_entity.type
_entity.pdbx_description
1 polymer ?
#
loop_
_entity_poly.entity_id
_entity_poly.type
_entity_poly.pdbx_seq_one_letter_code
_entity_poly.pdbx_strand_id
1 'polypeptide(L)'
;MKKRVLAIIMAGLMAASMSSVCAYAEAEEKTEGFYIGLSNGYWGNTWRAQMVEDFETKAEEYKEQGILSDYMISNTNSDATEQLNQINAMIDSGVDAILIDAVSPTTIKSAVEKAKAKGILVVIANDPAAYEDTICVCGDNYTWQKIQAMWLMEQIEGKGDIVKITGVSGNAADTIREQANDDVLADYPDVNVLTSAPGNWSQTDAQSVMTTFLSSYDNIDAVLEQDVMAEGVIKAYENANKDIPVMTGDYTKSFFTKWAEMEDLNTIGVPYAPGNATVALEVAVRLLQGKEIDESNLVANPMDENMINTIMVAPPYVVTKEAQPDAAWMEGLENTEAISLDEAMELLKDSADTAALDGYMSDEAVDKLFK
;
A
#
# COMPACT_ATOMS: atom_id res chain seq x y z
N MET A 1 -71.69 29.25 24.82
CA MET A 1 -71.08 28.33 23.84
C MET A 1 -69.86 29.01 23.21
N LYS A 2 -68.67 28.38 23.31
CA LYS A 2 -67.44 28.49 22.45
C LYS A 2 -66.88 29.91 22.19
N LYS A 3 -65.80 30.38 22.84
CA LYS A 3 -64.33 30.15 22.62
C LYS A 3 -63.78 30.50 21.21
N ARG A 4 -62.59 31.14 21.22
CA ARG A 4 -61.48 31.27 20.22
C ARG A 4 -61.56 32.54 19.35
N VAL A 5 -60.63 33.51 19.35
CA VAL A 5 -59.13 33.57 19.31
C VAL A 5 -58.53 32.91 18.06
N LEU A 6 -58.01 33.75 17.15
CA LEU A 6 -56.96 33.50 16.15
C LEU A 6 -56.31 34.89 15.92
N ALA A 7 -55.12 35.24 16.44
CA ALA A 7 -53.76 34.74 16.19
C ALA A 7 -53.31 34.96 14.74
N ILE A 8 -52.55 36.04 14.55
CA ILE A 8 -51.88 36.49 13.32
C ILE A 8 -50.73 35.51 13.03
N ILE A 9 -50.74 34.89 11.85
CA ILE A 9 -49.60 34.14 11.31
C ILE A 9 -48.74 35.14 10.53
N MET A 10 -47.56 35.45 11.06
CA MET A 10 -46.52 36.18 10.35
C MET A 10 -45.58 35.16 9.72
N ALA A 11 -45.53 35.15 8.39
CA ALA A 11 -44.63 34.33 7.60
C ALA A 11 -43.20 34.88 7.72
N GLY A 12 -42.27 34.05 8.18
CA GLY A 12 -40.83 34.28 8.09
C GLY A 12 -40.20 33.08 7.41
N LEU A 13 -39.83 33.23 6.13
CA LEU A 13 -38.91 32.32 5.46
C LEU A 13 -37.52 32.51 6.10
N MET A 14 -37.03 31.50 6.81
CA MET A 14 -35.59 31.30 7.01
C MET A 14 -35.15 30.18 6.07
N ALA A 15 -34.41 30.56 5.03
CA ALA A 15 -33.58 29.63 4.28
C ALA A 15 -32.38 29.30 5.18
N ALA A 16 -32.40 28.12 5.80
CA ALA A 16 -31.22 27.53 6.41
C ALA A 16 -30.49 26.75 5.32
N SER A 17 -29.32 27.24 4.91
CA SER A 17 -28.33 26.48 4.17
C SER A 17 -27.86 25.31 5.05
N MET A 18 -28.19 24.08 4.64
CA MET A 18 -27.61 22.89 5.25
C MET A 18 -26.17 22.76 4.77
N SER A 19 -25.22 23.20 5.59
CA SER A 19 -23.85 22.68 5.57
C SER A 19 -23.84 21.46 6.48
N SER A 20 -23.85 20.27 5.87
CA SER A 20 -23.59 19.00 6.56
C SER A 20 -22.09 18.91 6.83
N VAL A 21 -21.62 19.60 7.87
CA VAL A 21 -20.35 19.27 8.51
C VAL A 21 -20.71 18.37 9.68
N CYS A 22 -20.28 17.11 9.63
CA CYS A 22 -20.29 16.23 10.79
C CYS A 22 -19.55 16.96 11.92
N ALA A 23 -20.30 17.47 12.90
CA ALA A 23 -19.72 17.95 14.14
C ALA A 23 -19.17 16.71 14.87
N TYR A 24 -17.87 16.45 14.71
CA TYR A 24 -17.13 15.69 15.70
C TYR A 24 -17.33 16.43 17.03
N ALA A 25 -17.89 15.73 18.02
CA ALA A 25 -17.98 16.27 19.37
C ALA A 25 -16.59 16.75 19.80
N GLU A 26 -16.50 17.93 20.44
CA GLU A 26 -15.24 18.45 21.01
C GLU A 26 -14.51 17.31 21.71
N ALA A 27 -13.35 16.93 21.17
CA ALA A 27 -12.55 15.83 21.70
C ALA A 27 -12.19 16.18 23.15
N GLU A 28 -12.70 15.40 24.10
CA GLU A 28 -12.28 15.50 25.50
C GLU A 28 -10.78 15.20 25.53
N GLU A 29 -9.97 16.17 25.97
CA GLU A 29 -8.51 16.08 25.95
C GLU A 29 -8.07 14.87 26.80
N LYS A 30 -7.70 13.77 26.13
CA LYS A 30 -7.37 12.50 26.78
C LYS A 30 -6.01 12.60 27.45
N THR A 31 -5.99 12.62 28.78
CA THR A 31 -4.77 12.87 29.58
C THR A 31 -3.84 11.65 29.70
N GLU A 32 -4.31 10.45 29.38
CA GLU A 32 -3.55 9.20 29.56
C GLU A 32 -2.88 8.67 28.28
N GLY A 33 -2.99 9.38 27.15
CA GLY A 33 -2.49 8.92 25.84
C GLY A 33 -3.47 7.98 25.12
N PHE A 34 -3.31 7.82 23.81
CA PHE A 34 -4.20 7.01 22.97
C PHE A 34 -3.82 5.52 22.93
N TYR A 35 -4.79 4.64 22.79
CA TYR A 35 -4.60 3.21 22.59
C TYR A 35 -4.94 2.87 21.14
N ILE A 36 -3.98 2.36 20.36
CA ILE A 36 -4.16 2.11 18.92
C ILE A 36 -4.03 0.62 18.58
N GLY A 37 -4.91 0.10 17.74
CA GLY A 37 -4.79 -1.24 17.17
C GLY A 37 -4.32 -1.22 15.71
N LEU A 38 -3.39 -2.09 15.35
CA LEU A 38 -3.06 -2.42 13.96
C LEU A 38 -3.61 -3.81 13.61
N SER A 39 -4.51 -3.88 12.63
CA SER A 39 -5.02 -5.13 12.07
C SER A 39 -4.41 -5.36 10.69
N ASN A 40 -3.52 -6.34 10.59
CA ASN A 40 -2.81 -6.69 9.37
C ASN A 40 -3.35 -7.99 8.76
N GLY A 41 -3.96 -7.89 7.58
CA GLY A 41 -4.66 -8.98 6.90
C GLY A 41 -3.76 -10.05 6.28
N TYR A 42 -2.49 -9.73 6.03
CA TYR A 42 -1.54 -10.65 5.43
C TYR A 42 -0.19 -10.66 6.17
N TRP A 43 0.30 -11.86 6.45
CA TRP A 43 1.58 -12.11 7.10
C TRP A 43 2.26 -13.29 6.42
N GLY A 44 3.53 -13.13 6.05
CA GLY A 44 4.25 -14.21 5.37
C GLY A 44 5.45 -13.80 4.52
N ASN A 45 5.71 -12.50 4.36
CA ASN A 45 6.87 -12.00 3.61
C ASN A 45 7.68 -10.98 4.42
N THR A 46 8.88 -10.68 3.92
CA THR A 46 9.83 -9.75 4.56
C THR A 46 9.28 -8.32 4.62
N TRP A 47 8.53 -7.90 3.60
CA TRP A 47 7.91 -6.58 3.55
C TRP A 47 6.91 -6.36 4.70
N ARG A 48 6.01 -7.32 4.95
CA ARG A 48 5.04 -7.23 6.06
C ARG A 48 5.72 -7.28 7.43
N ALA A 49 6.82 -8.02 7.55
CA ALA A 49 7.62 -8.02 8.76
C ALA A 49 8.20 -6.63 9.05
N GLN A 50 8.77 -5.97 8.05
CA GLN A 50 9.28 -4.60 8.18
C GLN A 50 8.16 -3.59 8.46
N MET A 51 7.02 -3.69 7.78
CA MET A 51 5.85 -2.81 8.04
C MET A 51 5.42 -2.84 9.51
N VAL A 52 5.38 -4.04 10.12
CA VAL A 52 5.04 -4.21 11.53
C VAL A 52 6.14 -3.65 12.44
N GLU A 53 7.42 -3.89 12.12
CA GLU A 53 8.57 -3.34 12.87
C GLU A 53 8.60 -1.81 12.84
N ASP A 54 8.32 -1.20 11.69
CA ASP A 54 8.27 0.26 11.51
C ASP A 54 7.12 0.86 12.33
N PHE A 55 5.94 0.22 12.29
CA PHE A 55 4.80 0.60 13.13
C PHE A 55 5.15 0.49 14.62
N GLU A 56 5.72 -0.64 15.07
CA GLU A 56 6.11 -0.85 16.47
C GLU A 56 7.12 0.20 16.93
N THR A 57 8.11 0.49 16.09
CA THR A 57 9.14 1.50 16.39
C THR A 57 8.52 2.88 16.62
N LYS A 58 7.66 3.34 15.71
CA LYS A 58 6.98 4.65 15.87
C LYS A 58 5.98 4.63 17.03
N ALA A 59 5.28 3.52 17.25
CA ALA A 59 4.34 3.38 18.36
C ALA A 59 5.06 3.44 19.73
N GLU A 60 6.22 2.80 19.87
CA GLU A 60 7.05 2.91 21.08
C GLU A 60 7.60 4.33 21.26
N GLU A 61 8.05 4.99 20.19
CA GLU A 61 8.42 6.41 20.23
C GLU A 61 7.27 7.28 20.80
N TYR A 62 6.05 7.08 20.32
CA TYR A 62 4.88 7.79 20.83
C TYR A 62 4.48 7.41 22.25
N LYS A 63 4.76 6.18 22.70
CA LYS A 63 4.59 5.80 24.11
C LYS A 63 5.59 6.51 25.01
N GLU A 64 6.85 6.61 24.61
CA GLU A 64 7.87 7.36 25.36
C GLU A 64 7.53 8.86 25.47
N GLN A 65 6.88 9.42 24.46
CA GLN A 65 6.39 10.80 24.44
C GLN A 65 5.06 10.99 25.21
N GLY A 66 4.41 9.91 25.66
CA GLY A 66 3.11 9.95 26.32
C GLY A 66 1.93 10.24 25.38
N ILE A 67 2.15 10.20 24.06
CA ILE A 67 1.12 10.35 23.03
C ILE A 67 0.26 9.08 22.96
N LEU A 68 0.90 7.91 23.04
CA LEU A 68 0.21 6.62 23.18
C LEU A 68 0.29 6.12 24.62
N SER A 69 -0.81 5.54 25.10
CA SER A 69 -0.85 4.75 26.33
C SER A 69 -0.38 3.33 26.07
N ASP A 70 -0.82 2.73 24.97
CA ASP A 70 -0.43 1.40 24.53
C ASP A 70 -0.74 1.20 23.02
N TYR A 71 -0.36 0.05 22.48
CA TYR A 71 -0.81 -0.41 21.17
C TYR A 71 -1.03 -1.92 21.15
N MET A 72 -1.79 -2.39 20.17
CA MET A 72 -1.93 -3.83 19.90
C MET A 72 -1.79 -4.12 18.41
N ILE A 73 -1.23 -5.28 18.10
CA ILE A 73 -1.03 -5.72 16.72
C ILE A 73 -1.67 -7.08 16.56
N SER A 74 -2.34 -7.29 15.45
CA SER A 74 -2.86 -8.59 15.07
C SER A 74 -2.54 -8.87 13.62
N ASN A 75 -2.00 -10.05 13.36
CA ASN A 75 -1.58 -10.51 12.04
C ASN A 75 -2.44 -11.73 11.67
N THR A 76 -2.92 -11.78 10.43
CA THR A 76 -3.53 -12.98 9.85
C THR A 76 -2.78 -13.44 8.61
N ASN A 77 -2.94 -14.71 8.26
CA ASN A 77 -2.41 -15.22 6.99
C ASN A 77 -3.52 -15.31 5.94
N SER A 78 -4.03 -14.15 5.50
CA SER A 78 -5.14 -14.02 4.55
C SER A 78 -6.46 -14.66 4.99
N ASP A 79 -6.73 -14.74 6.30
CA ASP A 79 -8.00 -15.25 6.83
C ASP A 79 -8.91 -14.11 7.26
N ALA A 80 -9.94 -13.83 6.44
CA ALA A 80 -10.90 -12.78 6.70
C ALA A 80 -11.76 -12.99 7.96
N THR A 81 -12.04 -14.25 8.33
CA THR A 81 -12.81 -14.55 9.54
C THR A 81 -11.98 -14.28 10.78
N GLU A 82 -10.71 -14.69 10.74
CA GLU A 82 -9.74 -14.38 11.79
C GLU A 82 -9.56 -12.87 11.94
N GLN A 83 -9.34 -12.14 10.84
CA GLN A 83 -9.14 -10.69 10.88
C GLN A 83 -10.38 -9.98 11.47
N LEU A 84 -11.58 -10.39 11.06
CA LEU A 84 -12.83 -9.89 11.63
C LEU A 84 -12.90 -10.08 13.16
N ASN A 85 -12.50 -11.26 13.65
CA ASN A 85 -12.49 -11.55 15.09
C ASN A 85 -11.44 -10.70 15.84
N GLN A 86 -10.27 -10.50 15.25
CA GLN A 86 -9.21 -9.66 15.82
C GLN A 86 -9.62 -8.19 15.90
N ILE A 87 -10.25 -7.64 14.86
CA ILE A 87 -10.82 -6.27 14.89
C ILE A 87 -11.92 -6.18 15.97
N ASN A 88 -12.77 -7.19 16.11
CA ASN A 88 -13.75 -7.21 17.19
C ASN A 88 -13.11 -7.21 18.59
N ALA A 89 -11.98 -7.90 18.76
CA ALA A 89 -11.23 -7.87 20.02
C ALA A 89 -10.64 -6.47 20.29
N MET A 90 -10.06 -5.79 19.28
CA MET A 90 -9.62 -4.39 19.37
C MET A 90 -10.76 -3.47 19.84
N ILE A 91 -11.94 -3.60 19.21
CA ILE A 91 -13.15 -2.84 19.54
C ILE A 91 -13.62 -3.08 20.99
N ASP A 92 -13.43 -4.29 21.52
CA ASP A 92 -13.85 -4.65 22.88
C ASP A 92 -12.78 -4.28 23.93
N SER A 93 -11.52 -4.18 23.54
CA SER A 93 -10.43 -3.63 24.35
C SER A 93 -10.46 -2.10 24.50
N GLY A 94 -11.31 -1.41 23.74
CA GLY A 94 -11.52 0.04 23.87
C GLY A 94 -10.37 0.87 23.30
N VAL A 95 -9.77 0.43 22.19
CA VAL A 95 -8.83 1.26 21.42
C VAL A 95 -9.53 2.54 20.93
N ASP A 96 -8.77 3.63 20.84
CA ASP A 96 -9.24 4.91 20.30
C ASP A 96 -9.22 4.92 18.77
N ALA A 97 -8.28 4.17 18.17
CA ALA A 97 -8.19 3.99 16.73
C ALA A 97 -7.83 2.56 16.33
N ILE A 98 -8.27 2.17 15.13
CA ILE A 98 -7.86 0.94 14.46
C ILE A 98 -7.31 1.30 13.07
N LEU A 99 -6.05 0.96 12.84
CA LEU A 99 -5.44 0.92 11.52
C LEU A 99 -5.72 -0.43 10.89
N ILE A 100 -6.28 -0.45 9.69
CA ILE A 100 -6.66 -1.70 9.04
C ILE A 100 -5.98 -1.82 7.68
N ASP A 101 -5.13 -2.83 7.56
CA ASP A 101 -4.66 -3.36 6.29
C ASP A 101 -5.53 -4.57 5.95
N ALA A 102 -6.52 -4.34 5.08
CA ALA A 102 -7.60 -5.28 4.86
C ALA A 102 -7.17 -6.46 3.99
N VAL A 103 -7.43 -7.70 4.45
CA VAL A 103 -7.23 -8.89 3.59
C VAL A 103 -8.00 -8.79 2.26
N SER A 104 -9.16 -8.11 2.30
CA SER A 104 -9.97 -7.82 1.13
C SER A 104 -10.78 -6.55 1.39
N PRO A 105 -10.99 -5.70 0.36
CA PRO A 105 -11.68 -4.42 0.51
C PRO A 105 -13.17 -4.56 0.86
N THR A 106 -13.75 -5.76 0.84
CA THR A 106 -15.19 -5.96 1.10
C THR A 106 -15.51 -6.82 2.33
N THR A 107 -14.59 -7.67 2.79
CA THR A 107 -14.90 -8.71 3.79
C THR A 107 -14.97 -8.17 5.22
N ILE A 108 -14.28 -7.07 5.51
CA ILE A 108 -14.19 -6.49 6.86
C ILE A 108 -15.19 -5.35 7.12
N LYS A 109 -16.02 -4.99 6.15
CA LYS A 109 -16.94 -3.84 6.21
C LYS A 109 -17.78 -3.78 7.49
N SER A 110 -18.31 -4.93 7.92
CA SER A 110 -19.15 -5.01 9.12
C SER A 110 -18.39 -4.68 10.42
N ALA A 111 -17.11 -5.01 10.52
CA ALA A 111 -16.28 -4.62 11.65
C ALA A 111 -15.91 -3.14 11.61
N VAL A 112 -15.65 -2.58 10.42
CA VAL A 112 -15.45 -1.14 10.24
C VAL A 112 -16.67 -0.35 10.71
N GLU A 113 -17.86 -0.72 10.24
CA GLU A 113 -19.12 -0.09 10.66
C GLU A 113 -19.35 -0.20 12.18
N LYS A 114 -19.00 -1.35 12.78
CA LYS A 114 -19.10 -1.56 14.23
C LYS A 114 -18.12 -0.68 15.02
N ALA A 115 -16.87 -0.55 14.57
CA ALA A 115 -15.85 0.30 15.20
C ALA A 115 -16.30 1.77 15.19
N LYS A 116 -16.70 2.27 14.00
CA LYS A 116 -17.23 3.63 13.84
C LYS A 116 -18.45 3.89 14.72
N ALA A 117 -19.37 2.94 14.82
CA ALA A 117 -20.56 3.06 15.67
C ALA A 117 -20.24 3.16 17.17
N LYS A 118 -19.05 2.70 17.61
CA LYS A 118 -18.55 2.90 18.98
C LYS A 118 -17.72 4.18 19.14
N GLY A 119 -17.57 4.99 18.09
CA GLY A 119 -16.74 6.21 18.12
C GLY A 119 -15.24 5.95 17.99
N ILE A 120 -14.84 4.75 17.56
CA ILE A 120 -13.43 4.40 17.32
C ILE A 120 -13.03 4.92 15.95
N LEU A 121 -11.92 5.65 15.87
CA LEU A 121 -11.37 6.12 14.60
C LEU A 121 -10.89 4.93 13.76
N VAL A 122 -11.22 4.90 12.47
CA VAL A 122 -10.73 3.87 11.55
C VAL A 122 -9.94 4.53 10.44
N VAL A 123 -8.70 4.07 10.24
CA VAL A 123 -7.82 4.46 9.14
C VAL A 123 -7.44 3.20 8.37
N ILE A 124 -7.60 3.22 7.05
CA ILE A 124 -7.10 2.16 6.19
C ILE A 124 -5.61 2.37 5.98
N ALA A 125 -4.81 1.33 6.18
CA ALA A 125 -3.37 1.38 6.16
C ALA A 125 -2.84 0.39 5.12
N ASN A 126 -2.07 0.90 4.16
CA ASN A 126 -1.43 0.18 3.07
C ASN A 126 -2.37 -0.34 1.95
N ASP A 127 -3.17 -1.39 2.16
CA ASP A 127 -4.02 -1.96 1.09
C ASP A 127 -5.35 -1.18 0.99
N PRO A 128 -5.69 -0.60 -0.18
CA PRO A 128 -6.79 0.35 -0.26
C PRO A 128 -8.16 -0.31 -0.08
N ALA A 129 -9.02 0.37 0.66
CA ALA A 129 -10.43 0.02 0.84
C ALA A 129 -11.27 1.30 0.94
N ALA A 130 -12.47 1.25 0.35
CA ALA A 130 -13.40 2.38 0.32
C ALA A 130 -14.52 2.17 1.35
N TYR A 131 -14.40 2.81 2.50
CA TYR A 131 -15.46 2.89 3.50
C TYR A 131 -15.79 4.36 3.78
N GLU A 132 -17.08 4.64 3.94
CA GLU A 132 -17.52 5.99 4.33
C GLU A 132 -16.88 6.39 5.66
N ASP A 133 -16.59 7.68 5.85
CA ASP A 133 -16.01 8.26 7.07
C ASP A 133 -14.67 7.64 7.53
N THR A 134 -13.86 7.11 6.61
CA THR A 134 -12.49 6.66 6.91
C THR A 134 -11.49 7.45 6.09
N ILE A 135 -10.27 7.62 6.59
CA ILE A 135 -9.11 8.01 5.79
C ILE A 135 -8.38 6.76 5.32
N CYS A 136 -7.92 6.76 4.08
CA CYS A 136 -7.10 5.70 3.51
C CYS A 136 -5.68 6.22 3.28
N VAL A 137 -4.68 5.55 3.84
CA VAL A 137 -3.27 5.80 3.56
C VAL A 137 -2.75 4.57 2.83
N CYS A 138 -2.43 4.72 1.54
CA CYS A 138 -1.97 3.60 0.72
C CYS A 138 -0.86 4.03 -0.25
N GLY A 139 -0.05 3.08 -0.67
CA GLY A 139 0.89 3.31 -1.77
C GLY A 139 0.18 3.41 -3.11
N ASP A 140 0.78 4.14 -4.04
CA ASP A 140 0.30 4.24 -5.43
C ASP A 140 0.61 2.96 -6.21
N ASN A 141 -0.20 1.94 -5.98
CA ASN A 141 -0.07 0.61 -6.58
C ASN A 141 -0.14 0.63 -8.11
N TYR A 142 -0.93 1.54 -8.68
CA TYR A 142 -1.08 1.64 -10.13
C TYR A 142 0.20 2.19 -10.75
N THR A 143 0.67 3.34 -10.28
CA THR A 143 1.91 3.95 -10.77
C THR A 143 3.11 3.04 -10.52
N TRP A 144 3.19 2.44 -9.34
CA TRP A 144 4.25 1.50 -8.96
C TRP A 144 4.40 0.34 -9.96
N GLN A 145 3.30 -0.31 -10.35
CA GLN A 145 3.36 -1.42 -11.31
C GLN A 145 3.52 -0.92 -12.75
N LYS A 146 2.88 0.21 -13.11
CA LYS A 146 2.98 0.80 -14.44
C LYS A 146 4.42 1.08 -14.85
N ILE A 147 5.22 1.65 -13.94
CA ILE A 147 6.66 1.92 -14.16
C ILE A 147 7.37 0.65 -14.61
N GLN A 148 7.20 -0.43 -13.85
CA GLN A 148 7.88 -1.71 -14.09
C GLN A 148 7.43 -2.37 -15.38
N ALA A 149 6.12 -2.37 -15.65
CA ALA A 149 5.57 -2.90 -16.89
C ALA A 149 6.10 -2.12 -18.10
N MET A 150 6.05 -0.79 -18.07
CA MET A 150 6.57 0.05 -19.16
C MET A 150 8.07 -0.16 -19.38
N TRP A 151 8.85 -0.20 -18.30
CA TRP A 151 10.28 -0.49 -18.37
C TRP A 151 10.53 -1.85 -19.05
N LEU A 152 9.81 -2.90 -18.64
CA LEU A 152 9.96 -4.24 -19.19
C LEU A 152 9.62 -4.26 -20.70
N MET A 153 8.54 -3.59 -21.10
CA MET A 153 8.14 -3.49 -22.51
C MET A 153 9.20 -2.77 -23.35
N GLU A 154 9.83 -1.72 -22.80
CA GLU A 154 10.93 -1.02 -23.46
C GLU A 154 12.16 -1.93 -23.63
N GLN A 155 12.53 -2.69 -22.61
CA GLN A 155 13.68 -3.60 -22.66
C GLN A 155 13.55 -4.72 -23.70
N ILE A 156 12.32 -5.17 -23.99
CA ILE A 156 12.04 -6.18 -25.03
C ILE A 156 11.68 -5.55 -26.38
N GLU A 157 11.89 -4.25 -26.55
CA GLU A 157 11.57 -3.50 -27.77
C GLU A 157 10.09 -3.65 -28.20
N GLY A 158 9.18 -3.80 -27.22
CA GLY A 158 7.74 -3.90 -27.43
C GLY A 158 7.25 -5.17 -28.11
N LYS A 159 8.03 -6.27 -28.10
CA LYS A 159 7.66 -7.56 -28.72
C LYS A 159 8.22 -8.74 -27.93
N GLY A 160 7.56 -9.89 -28.00
CA GLY A 160 8.07 -11.14 -27.44
C GLY A 160 7.08 -11.87 -26.54
N ASP A 161 7.47 -13.07 -26.13
CA ASP A 161 6.70 -13.94 -25.26
C ASP A 161 7.04 -13.69 -23.78
N ILE A 162 6.06 -13.26 -22.98
CA ILE A 162 6.25 -13.00 -21.55
C ILE A 162 5.44 -13.94 -20.68
N VAL A 163 5.86 -14.09 -19.42
CA VAL A 163 5.06 -14.72 -18.36
C VAL A 163 4.81 -13.72 -17.24
N LYS A 164 3.63 -13.80 -16.61
CA LYS A 164 3.27 -12.98 -15.45
C LYS A 164 3.29 -13.82 -14.16
N ILE A 165 3.89 -13.28 -13.11
CA ILE A 165 3.80 -13.85 -11.75
C ILE A 165 3.16 -12.79 -10.85
N THR A 166 1.91 -13.01 -10.46
CA THR A 166 1.09 -11.99 -9.77
C THR A 166 1.15 -12.14 -8.26
N GLY A 167 0.52 -11.22 -7.54
CA GLY A 167 0.42 -11.19 -6.10
C GLY A 167 -0.58 -12.16 -5.48
N VAL A 168 -1.10 -11.75 -4.32
CA VAL A 168 -2.12 -12.50 -3.58
C VAL A 168 -3.49 -12.27 -4.22
N SER A 169 -4.07 -13.32 -4.79
CA SER A 169 -5.36 -13.25 -5.47
C SER A 169 -6.48 -12.72 -4.55
N GLY A 170 -7.21 -11.73 -5.05
CA GLY A 170 -8.34 -11.11 -4.33
C GLY A 170 -7.94 -9.96 -3.40
N ASN A 171 -6.64 -9.65 -3.29
CA ASN A 171 -6.15 -8.46 -2.64
C ASN A 171 -6.37 -7.21 -3.53
N ALA A 172 -6.68 -6.07 -2.91
CA ALA A 172 -6.92 -4.80 -3.62
C ALA A 172 -5.68 -4.29 -4.36
N ALA A 173 -4.51 -4.33 -3.74
CA ALA A 173 -3.25 -3.91 -4.34
C ALA A 173 -2.91 -4.75 -5.59
N ASP A 174 -2.99 -6.09 -5.50
CA ASP A 174 -2.75 -6.97 -6.66
C ASP A 174 -3.73 -6.68 -7.81
N THR A 175 -5.01 -6.44 -7.49
CA THR A 175 -6.03 -6.08 -8.51
C THR A 175 -5.65 -4.80 -9.26
N ILE A 176 -5.18 -3.77 -8.54
CA ILE A 176 -4.78 -2.49 -9.13
C ILE A 176 -3.49 -2.64 -9.95
N ARG A 177 -2.53 -3.42 -9.46
CA ARG A 177 -1.27 -3.71 -10.16
C ARG A 177 -1.55 -4.47 -11.47
N GLU A 178 -2.41 -5.48 -11.43
CA GLU A 178 -2.81 -6.22 -12.63
C GLU A 178 -3.55 -5.35 -13.64
N GLN A 179 -4.40 -4.41 -13.19
CA GLN A 179 -5.01 -3.42 -14.07
C GLN A 179 -3.94 -2.54 -14.76
N ALA A 180 -2.93 -2.08 -14.02
CA ALA A 180 -1.81 -1.32 -14.61
C ALA A 180 -1.02 -2.14 -15.64
N ASN A 181 -0.80 -3.43 -15.37
CA ASN A 181 -0.17 -4.35 -16.34
C ASN A 181 -1.00 -4.46 -17.62
N ASP A 182 -2.30 -4.68 -17.49
CA ASP A 182 -3.20 -4.85 -18.63
C ASP A 182 -3.32 -3.57 -19.47
N ASP A 183 -3.36 -2.40 -18.82
CA ASP A 183 -3.39 -1.10 -19.50
C ASP A 183 -2.09 -0.81 -20.26
N VAL A 184 -0.93 -1.14 -19.69
CA VAL A 184 0.36 -1.02 -20.40
C VAL A 184 0.40 -1.98 -21.58
N LEU A 185 0.07 -3.27 -21.37
CA LEU A 185 0.13 -4.29 -22.43
C LEU A 185 -0.81 -4.00 -23.60
N ALA A 186 -1.91 -3.26 -23.39
CA ALA A 186 -2.81 -2.85 -24.46
C ALA A 186 -2.12 -1.99 -25.55
N ASP A 187 -1.04 -1.28 -25.20
CA ASP A 187 -0.23 -0.48 -26.12
C ASP A 187 0.87 -1.30 -26.85
N TYR A 188 1.08 -2.57 -26.48
CA TYR A 188 2.12 -3.45 -27.03
C TYR A 188 1.53 -4.75 -27.62
N PRO A 189 0.84 -4.69 -28.77
CA PRO A 189 0.13 -5.84 -29.34
C PRO A 189 1.04 -6.97 -29.85
N ASP A 190 2.34 -6.72 -30.00
CA ASP A 190 3.34 -7.71 -30.40
C ASP A 190 3.97 -8.45 -29.19
N VAL A 191 3.53 -8.11 -27.97
CA VAL A 191 3.85 -8.84 -26.74
C VAL A 191 2.77 -9.86 -26.47
N ASN A 192 3.17 -11.12 -26.28
CA ASN A 192 2.28 -12.24 -26.04
C ASN A 192 2.45 -12.76 -24.61
N VAL A 193 1.41 -12.65 -23.79
CA VAL A 193 1.40 -13.25 -22.44
C VAL A 193 1.14 -14.75 -22.58
N LEU A 194 2.19 -15.57 -22.46
CA LEU A 194 2.09 -17.04 -22.53
C LEU A 194 1.23 -17.62 -21.41
N THR A 195 1.41 -17.11 -20.19
CA THR A 195 0.69 -17.56 -19.00
C THR A 195 0.81 -16.55 -17.85
N SER A 196 -0.10 -16.67 -16.88
CA SER A 196 -0.08 -15.94 -15.61
C SER A 196 -0.45 -16.88 -14.46
N ALA A 197 0.21 -16.74 -13.32
CA ALA A 197 -0.15 -17.46 -12.09
C ALA A 197 0.29 -16.67 -10.85
N PRO A 198 -0.43 -16.80 -9.71
CA PRO A 198 -0.09 -16.09 -8.50
C PRO A 198 1.16 -16.69 -7.84
N GLY A 199 2.15 -15.84 -7.59
CA GLY A 199 3.30 -16.12 -6.72
C GLY A 199 3.10 -15.64 -5.28
N ASN A 200 1.93 -15.06 -4.96
CA ASN A 200 1.51 -14.70 -3.59
C ASN A 200 2.50 -13.81 -2.83
N TRP A 201 3.28 -12.98 -3.55
CA TRP A 201 4.37 -12.17 -2.99
C TRP A 201 5.37 -12.97 -2.14
N SER A 202 5.55 -14.25 -2.49
CA SER A 202 6.40 -15.21 -1.80
C SER A 202 7.47 -15.71 -2.76
N GLN A 203 8.73 -15.54 -2.38
CA GLN A 203 9.86 -16.08 -3.15
C GLN A 203 9.73 -17.59 -3.42
N THR A 204 9.17 -18.35 -2.47
CA THR A 204 9.02 -19.81 -2.60
C THR A 204 7.94 -20.18 -3.62
N ASP A 205 6.82 -19.47 -3.59
CA ASP A 205 5.69 -19.71 -4.50
C ASP A 205 6.07 -19.23 -5.91
N ALA A 206 6.71 -18.06 -6.04
CA ALA A 206 7.27 -17.56 -7.29
C ALA A 206 8.27 -18.53 -7.92
N GLN A 207 9.20 -19.10 -7.12
CA GLN A 207 10.12 -20.14 -7.59
C GLN A 207 9.35 -21.36 -8.15
N SER A 208 8.28 -21.78 -7.46
CA SER A 208 7.47 -22.94 -7.85
C SER A 208 6.66 -22.70 -9.12
N VAL A 209 6.08 -21.50 -9.24
CA VAL A 209 5.38 -21.03 -10.44
C VAL A 209 6.34 -20.95 -11.62
N MET A 210 7.48 -20.29 -11.45
CA MET A 210 8.46 -20.14 -12.53
C MET A 210 9.04 -21.49 -12.98
N THR A 211 9.28 -22.42 -12.05
CA THR A 211 9.69 -23.80 -12.38
C THR A 211 8.65 -24.50 -13.27
N THR A 212 7.36 -24.27 -12.99
CA THR A 212 6.25 -24.81 -13.78
C THR A 212 6.21 -24.19 -15.17
N PHE A 213 6.43 -22.87 -15.27
CA PHE A 213 6.49 -22.17 -16.55
C PHE A 213 7.68 -22.63 -17.40
N LEU A 214 8.87 -22.76 -16.81
CA LEU A 214 10.08 -23.25 -17.49
C LEU A 214 9.97 -24.70 -18.01
N SER A 215 9.06 -25.48 -17.42
CA SER A 215 8.74 -26.84 -17.87
C SER A 215 7.70 -26.87 -19.00
N SER A 216 6.92 -25.80 -19.14
CA SER A 216 5.81 -25.70 -20.09
C SER A 216 6.19 -24.93 -21.35
N TYR A 217 7.15 -24.01 -21.25
CA TYR A 217 7.57 -23.11 -22.32
C TYR A 217 9.08 -23.19 -22.52
N ASP A 218 9.48 -23.43 -23.78
CA ASP A 218 10.89 -23.50 -24.17
C ASP A 218 11.53 -22.11 -24.25
N ASN A 219 10.77 -21.11 -24.67
CA ASN A 219 11.18 -19.71 -24.78
C ASN A 219 10.30 -18.80 -23.92
N ILE A 220 10.94 -17.91 -23.16
CA ILE A 220 10.32 -16.84 -22.37
C ILE A 220 11.27 -15.66 -22.51
N ASP A 221 10.83 -14.62 -23.20
CA ASP A 221 11.64 -13.42 -23.49
C ASP A 221 11.68 -12.45 -22.31
N ALA A 222 10.65 -12.47 -21.45
CA ALA A 222 10.61 -11.66 -20.24
C ALA A 222 9.74 -12.25 -19.11
N VAL A 223 10.05 -11.88 -17.86
CA VAL A 223 9.22 -12.17 -16.68
C VAL A 223 8.69 -10.86 -16.08
N LEU A 224 7.38 -10.71 -16.05
CA LEU A 224 6.70 -9.61 -15.36
C LEU A 224 6.19 -10.11 -14.01
N GLU A 225 6.96 -9.85 -12.97
CA GLU A 225 6.64 -10.21 -11.58
C GLU A 225 6.35 -8.96 -10.72
N GLN A 226 5.96 -9.17 -9.47
CA GLN A 226 5.63 -8.13 -8.51
C GLN A 226 6.34 -8.37 -7.16
N ASP A 227 6.66 -7.28 -6.46
CA ASP A 227 6.96 -7.30 -5.02
C ASP A 227 8.21 -8.17 -4.72
N VAL A 228 8.29 -8.76 -3.54
CA VAL A 228 9.45 -9.55 -3.08
C VAL A 228 9.51 -10.98 -3.67
N MET A 229 9.43 -11.11 -5.01
CA MET A 229 9.42 -12.42 -5.71
C MET A 229 10.63 -12.66 -6.63
N ALA A 230 11.34 -11.61 -7.04
CA ALA A 230 12.45 -11.66 -8.00
C ALA A 230 13.49 -12.75 -7.71
N GLU A 231 13.97 -12.85 -6.46
CA GLU A 231 14.96 -13.87 -6.09
C GLU A 231 14.47 -15.31 -6.28
N GLY A 232 13.16 -15.54 -6.11
CA GLY A 232 12.52 -16.83 -6.38
C GLY A 232 12.52 -17.18 -7.86
N VAL A 233 12.26 -16.20 -8.72
CA VAL A 233 12.33 -16.33 -10.18
C VAL A 233 13.76 -16.65 -10.61
N ILE A 234 14.75 -15.87 -10.14
CA ILE A 234 16.17 -16.10 -10.42
C ILE A 234 16.57 -17.53 -10.05
N LYS A 235 16.17 -18.00 -8.86
CA LYS A 235 16.49 -19.34 -8.38
C LYS A 235 15.86 -20.45 -9.24
N ALA A 236 14.70 -20.22 -9.84
CA ALA A 236 14.10 -21.18 -10.76
C ALA A 236 14.94 -21.33 -12.05
N TYR A 237 15.42 -20.23 -12.61
CA TYR A 237 16.33 -20.25 -13.77
C TYR A 237 17.68 -20.88 -13.45
N GLU A 238 18.28 -20.55 -12.30
CA GLU A 238 19.52 -21.17 -11.82
C GLU A 238 19.36 -22.70 -11.71
N ASN A 239 18.28 -23.18 -11.08
CA ASN A 239 18.00 -24.62 -10.94
C ASN A 239 17.77 -25.32 -12.29
N ALA A 240 17.21 -24.61 -13.27
CA ALA A 240 17.00 -25.11 -14.62
C ALA A 240 18.29 -25.06 -15.47
N ASN A 241 19.37 -24.45 -14.97
CA ASN A 241 20.57 -24.10 -15.74
C ASN A 241 20.22 -23.37 -17.05
N LYS A 242 19.31 -22.40 -16.97
CA LYS A 242 18.90 -21.54 -18.08
C LYS A 242 19.34 -20.10 -17.82
N ASP A 243 19.66 -19.38 -18.89
CA ASP A 243 19.92 -17.94 -18.82
C ASP A 243 18.66 -17.20 -18.38
N ILE A 244 18.83 -16.19 -17.53
CA ILE A 244 17.73 -15.39 -17.00
C ILE A 244 17.38 -14.31 -18.04
N PRO A 245 16.12 -14.21 -18.49
CA PRO A 245 15.70 -13.16 -19.41
C PRO A 245 15.62 -11.81 -18.70
N VAL A 246 15.20 -10.77 -19.42
CA VAL A 246 14.80 -9.52 -18.78
C VAL A 246 13.65 -9.82 -17.80
N MET A 247 13.71 -9.25 -16.60
CA MET A 247 12.65 -9.42 -15.62
C MET A 247 12.46 -8.16 -14.80
N THR A 248 11.22 -7.89 -14.36
CA THR A 248 11.04 -6.95 -13.24
C THR A 248 11.67 -7.54 -11.98
N GLY A 249 12.02 -6.67 -11.04
CA GLY A 249 12.79 -7.02 -9.86
C GLY A 249 12.10 -6.59 -8.57
N ASP A 250 12.79 -6.82 -7.45
CA ASP A 250 12.33 -6.38 -6.14
C ASP A 250 13.10 -5.15 -5.63
N TYR A 251 12.92 -4.83 -4.35
CA TYR A 251 13.44 -3.64 -3.69
C TYR A 251 14.08 -3.92 -2.33
N THR A 252 14.47 -5.17 -2.08
CA THR A 252 15.16 -5.60 -0.85
C THR A 252 16.67 -5.46 -1.00
N LYS A 253 17.37 -5.29 0.14
CA LYS A 253 18.83 -5.30 0.19
C LYS A 253 19.41 -6.61 -0.37
N SER A 254 18.81 -7.76 -0.05
CA SER A 254 19.26 -9.07 -0.55
C SER A 254 19.23 -9.13 -2.08
N PHE A 255 18.14 -8.69 -2.70
CA PHE A 255 18.04 -8.64 -4.14
C PHE A 255 19.01 -7.65 -4.78
N PHE A 256 19.14 -6.42 -4.24
CA PHE A 256 20.09 -5.46 -4.80
C PHE A 256 21.53 -5.95 -4.69
N THR A 257 21.88 -6.62 -3.59
CA THR A 257 23.19 -7.27 -3.44
C THR A 257 23.37 -8.37 -4.49
N LYS A 258 22.36 -9.23 -4.66
CA LYS A 258 22.40 -10.29 -5.68
C LYS A 258 22.49 -9.72 -7.09
N TRP A 259 21.75 -8.67 -7.39
CA TRP A 259 21.79 -7.99 -8.69
C TRP A 259 23.17 -7.40 -8.98
N ALA A 260 23.83 -6.80 -8.00
CA ALA A 260 25.18 -6.26 -8.15
C ALA A 260 26.23 -7.34 -8.49
N GLU A 261 25.99 -8.59 -8.07
CA GLU A 261 26.84 -9.74 -8.41
C GLU A 261 26.53 -10.35 -9.79
N MET A 262 25.44 -9.93 -10.44
CA MET A 262 24.96 -10.47 -11.71
C MET A 262 25.08 -9.45 -12.86
N GLU A 263 26.26 -9.41 -13.47
CA GLU A 263 26.60 -8.46 -14.54
C GLU A 263 25.60 -8.50 -15.72
N ASP A 264 25.06 -9.67 -16.05
CA ASP A 264 24.13 -9.86 -17.18
C ASP A 264 22.65 -9.69 -16.80
N LEU A 265 22.31 -9.58 -15.50
CA LEU A 265 20.91 -9.43 -15.09
C LEU A 265 20.38 -8.03 -15.47
N ASN A 266 19.42 -7.99 -16.39
CA ASN A 266 18.69 -6.79 -16.77
C ASN A 266 17.35 -6.75 -16.02
N THR A 267 17.25 -5.85 -15.05
CA THR A 267 16.11 -5.72 -14.15
C THR A 267 15.95 -4.28 -13.66
N ILE A 268 14.90 -4.04 -12.89
CA ILE A 268 14.51 -2.75 -12.30
C ILE A 268 14.04 -3.00 -10.86
N GLY A 269 14.34 -2.08 -9.95
CA GLY A 269 13.75 -2.08 -8.62
C GLY A 269 12.88 -0.85 -8.43
N VAL A 270 11.61 -1.01 -8.09
CA VAL A 270 10.74 0.13 -7.72
C VAL A 270 10.29 -0.13 -6.29
N PRO A 271 10.76 0.62 -5.28
CA PRO A 271 10.36 0.32 -3.92
C PRO A 271 8.90 0.65 -3.63
N TYR A 272 8.27 -0.23 -2.86
CA TYR A 272 6.97 0.00 -2.25
C TYR A 272 7.17 0.10 -0.74
N ALA A 273 6.86 1.25 -0.13
CA ALA A 273 7.30 1.59 1.22
C ALA A 273 6.54 0.83 2.33
N PRO A 274 7.19 -0.01 3.17
CA PRO A 274 6.58 -0.58 4.37
C PRO A 274 6.06 0.49 5.34
N GLY A 275 6.72 1.65 5.41
CA GLY A 275 6.32 2.77 6.27
C GLY A 275 4.96 3.40 5.97
N ASN A 276 4.21 2.94 4.96
CA ASN A 276 2.81 3.33 4.77
C ASN A 276 1.95 3.11 6.04
N ALA A 277 2.20 2.04 6.80
CA ALA A 277 1.52 1.80 8.07
C ALA A 277 1.93 2.80 9.16
N THR A 278 3.19 3.25 9.15
CA THR A 278 3.69 4.32 10.01
C THR A 278 3.00 5.65 9.68
N VAL A 279 2.90 6.02 8.40
CA VAL A 279 2.15 7.21 7.98
C VAL A 279 0.69 7.11 8.43
N ALA A 280 0.06 5.95 8.34
CA ALA A 280 -1.31 5.74 8.83
C ALA A 280 -1.44 5.94 10.36
N LEU A 281 -0.46 5.45 11.14
CA LEU A 281 -0.39 5.68 12.59
C LEU A 281 -0.26 7.18 12.89
N GLU A 282 0.64 7.86 12.21
CA GLU A 282 0.87 9.29 12.38
C GLU A 282 -0.38 10.11 12.04
N VAL A 283 -1.07 9.80 10.95
CA VAL A 283 -2.34 10.41 10.56
C VAL A 283 -3.41 10.16 11.62
N ALA A 284 -3.55 8.92 12.11
CA ALA A 284 -4.50 8.59 13.16
C ALA A 284 -4.24 9.39 14.44
N VAL A 285 -2.98 9.54 14.85
CA VAL A 285 -2.61 10.36 16.02
C VAL A 285 -2.99 11.82 15.84
N ARG A 286 -2.71 12.45 14.69
CA ARG A 286 -3.11 13.84 14.44
C ARG A 286 -4.63 14.01 14.48
N LEU A 287 -5.39 13.08 13.89
CA LEU A 287 -6.86 13.09 13.93
C LEU A 287 -7.39 12.94 15.37
N LEU A 288 -6.82 12.03 16.17
CA LEU A 288 -7.18 11.86 17.59
C LEU A 288 -6.83 13.09 18.44
N GLN A 289 -5.77 13.83 18.09
CA GLN A 289 -5.42 15.11 18.68
C GLN A 289 -6.33 16.27 18.23
N GLY A 290 -7.34 15.99 17.40
CA GLY A 290 -8.29 16.98 16.92
C GLY A 290 -7.78 17.86 15.78
N LYS A 291 -6.65 17.52 15.14
CA LYS A 291 -6.24 18.19 13.92
C LYS A 291 -7.18 17.82 12.78
N GLU A 292 -7.50 18.79 11.93
CA GLU A 292 -8.29 18.54 10.72
C GLU A 292 -7.37 18.31 9.54
N ILE A 293 -7.65 17.28 8.75
CA ILE A 293 -6.95 17.07 7.48
C ILE A 293 -7.28 18.19 6.51
N ASP A 294 -6.29 18.64 5.74
CA ASP A 294 -6.50 19.50 4.59
C ASP A 294 -6.93 18.62 3.41
N GLU A 295 -8.21 18.72 3.04
CA GLU A 295 -8.82 17.96 1.96
C GLU A 295 -8.12 18.15 0.60
N SER A 296 -7.34 19.21 0.41
CA SER A 296 -6.53 19.39 -0.81
C SER A 296 -5.39 18.39 -0.95
N ASN A 297 -5.02 17.71 0.14
CA ASN A 297 -4.05 16.61 0.15
C ASN A 297 -4.70 15.24 -0.08
N LEU A 298 -6.03 15.17 -0.21
CA LEU A 298 -6.76 13.94 -0.45
C LEU A 298 -7.03 13.73 -1.95
N VAL A 299 -6.87 12.49 -2.40
CA VAL A 299 -7.20 12.05 -3.76
C VAL A 299 -8.33 11.02 -3.72
N ALA A 300 -8.81 10.67 -4.92
CA ALA A 300 -9.81 9.62 -5.10
C ALA A 300 -9.31 8.27 -4.58
N ASN A 301 -10.20 7.51 -3.95
CA ASN A 301 -9.90 6.19 -3.45
C ASN A 301 -9.68 5.22 -4.60
N PRO A 302 -8.59 4.43 -4.62
CA PRO A 302 -8.36 3.44 -5.68
C PRO A 302 -9.48 2.41 -5.83
N MET A 303 -10.29 2.19 -4.80
CA MET A 303 -11.42 1.25 -4.82
C MET A 303 -12.78 1.93 -5.10
N ASP A 304 -12.86 3.26 -5.06
CA ASP A 304 -14.05 4.04 -5.40
C ASP A 304 -13.65 5.47 -5.81
N GLU A 305 -13.66 5.74 -7.11
CA GLU A 305 -13.28 7.05 -7.68
C GLU A 305 -14.15 8.23 -7.18
N ASN A 306 -15.34 7.95 -6.65
CA ASN A 306 -16.25 8.98 -6.12
C ASN A 306 -15.97 9.32 -4.66
N MET A 307 -15.07 8.58 -3.99
CA MET A 307 -14.71 8.78 -2.60
C MET A 307 -13.35 9.49 -2.52
N ILE A 308 -13.34 10.76 -2.12
CA ILE A 308 -12.10 11.51 -1.89
C ILE A 308 -11.70 11.36 -0.42
N ASN A 309 -10.87 10.35 -0.13
CA ASN A 309 -10.45 10.07 1.24
C ASN A 309 -9.04 9.46 1.35
N THR A 310 -8.25 9.51 0.28
CA THR A 310 -6.96 8.82 0.22
C THR A 310 -5.80 9.80 0.31
N ILE A 311 -4.87 9.53 1.22
CA ILE A 311 -3.48 10.02 1.18
C ILE A 311 -2.70 8.98 0.38
N MET A 312 -2.25 9.36 -0.80
CA MET A 312 -1.48 8.49 -1.68
C MET A 312 0.02 8.67 -1.44
N VAL A 313 0.72 7.57 -1.18
CA VAL A 313 2.18 7.57 -1.04
C VAL A 313 2.79 7.07 -2.36
N ALA A 314 3.51 7.96 -3.05
CA ALA A 314 4.20 7.62 -4.29
C ALA A 314 5.40 6.70 -4.02
N PRO A 315 5.81 5.86 -4.99
CA PRO A 315 7.10 5.18 -4.90
C PRO A 315 8.22 6.23 -4.79
N PRO A 316 9.12 6.13 -3.79
CA PRO A 316 10.13 7.16 -3.58
C PRO A 316 11.23 7.12 -4.64
N TYR A 317 11.51 5.92 -5.17
CA TYR A 317 12.63 5.69 -6.07
C TYR A 317 12.27 4.79 -7.25
N VAL A 318 13.08 4.87 -8.30
CA VAL A 318 13.22 3.81 -9.30
C VAL A 318 14.71 3.50 -9.48
N VAL A 319 15.07 2.25 -9.26
CA VAL A 319 16.44 1.75 -9.26
C VAL A 319 16.72 1.04 -10.59
N THR A 320 17.74 1.52 -11.29
CA THR A 320 18.34 0.85 -12.46
C THR A 320 19.85 0.77 -12.25
N LYS A 321 20.60 0.01 -13.06
CA LYS A 321 22.07 -0.06 -12.89
C LYS A 321 22.74 1.33 -12.88
N GLU A 322 22.36 2.20 -13.80
CA GLU A 322 23.06 3.48 -14.05
C GLU A 322 22.20 4.73 -13.82
N ALA A 323 21.02 4.60 -13.17
CA ALA A 323 19.96 5.62 -13.10
C ALA A 323 19.45 6.07 -14.49
N GLN A 324 18.12 6.26 -14.63
CA GLN A 324 17.52 6.69 -15.91
C GLN A 324 16.43 7.75 -15.68
N PRO A 325 16.81 8.98 -15.26
CA PRO A 325 15.84 10.02 -14.90
C PRO A 325 15.01 10.54 -16.08
N ASP A 326 15.54 10.45 -17.30
CA ASP A 326 14.88 10.95 -18.52
C ASP A 326 14.09 9.86 -19.27
N ALA A 327 13.93 8.68 -18.67
CA ALA A 327 13.23 7.56 -19.32
C ALA A 327 11.72 7.82 -19.45
N ALA A 328 11.08 7.23 -20.45
CA ALA A 328 9.65 7.43 -20.70
C ALA A 328 8.78 6.95 -19.51
N TRP A 329 9.21 5.91 -18.81
CA TRP A 329 8.54 5.41 -17.60
C TRP A 329 8.76 6.28 -16.36
N MET A 330 9.59 7.34 -16.43
CA MET A 330 9.71 8.38 -15.39
C MET A 330 8.83 9.61 -15.65
N GLU A 331 8.21 9.73 -16.83
CA GLU A 331 7.46 10.92 -17.20
C GLU A 331 6.26 11.15 -16.27
N GLY A 332 6.18 12.35 -15.67
CA GLY A 332 5.09 12.75 -14.80
C GLY A 332 5.22 12.32 -13.33
N LEU A 333 6.32 11.67 -12.95
CA LEU A 333 6.58 11.27 -11.56
C LEU A 333 7.26 12.40 -10.79
N GLU A 334 6.48 13.25 -10.12
CA GLU A 334 7.02 14.42 -9.41
C GLU A 334 7.67 14.09 -8.05
N ASN A 335 7.31 12.94 -7.44
CA ASN A 335 7.75 12.53 -6.11
C ASN A 335 8.55 11.21 -6.13
N THR A 336 9.12 10.87 -7.28
CA THR A 336 9.89 9.63 -7.48
C THR A 336 11.22 9.97 -8.13
N GLU A 337 12.32 9.54 -7.53
CA GLU A 337 13.67 9.79 -8.02
C GLU A 337 14.26 8.55 -8.71
N ALA A 338 14.87 8.71 -9.89
CA ALA A 338 15.62 7.63 -10.52
C ALA A 338 17.03 7.59 -9.92
N ILE A 339 17.40 6.46 -9.32
CA ILE A 339 18.72 6.24 -8.70
C ILE A 339 19.41 5.01 -9.30
N SER A 340 20.73 4.96 -9.12
CA SER A 340 21.56 3.83 -9.51
C SER A 340 21.48 2.70 -8.48
N LEU A 341 21.88 1.49 -8.89
CA LEU A 341 22.00 0.35 -7.99
C LEU A 341 23.02 0.62 -6.87
N ASP A 342 24.12 1.31 -7.18
CA ASP A 342 25.14 1.69 -6.20
C ASP A 342 24.58 2.66 -5.15
N GLU A 343 23.79 3.65 -5.56
CA GLU A 343 23.10 4.56 -4.63
C GLU A 343 22.10 3.82 -3.75
N ALA A 344 21.30 2.92 -4.33
CA ALA A 344 20.37 2.08 -3.58
C ALA A 344 21.09 1.20 -2.53
N MET A 345 22.22 0.58 -2.89
CA MET A 345 23.03 -0.21 -1.95
C MET A 345 23.66 0.64 -0.85
N GLU A 346 24.10 1.86 -1.16
CA GLU A 346 24.65 2.79 -0.16
C GLU A 346 23.57 3.23 0.84
N LEU A 347 22.33 3.46 0.39
CA LEU A 347 21.19 3.75 1.27
C LEU A 347 20.85 2.58 2.21
N LEU A 348 21.11 1.33 1.79
CA LEU A 348 20.83 0.12 2.54
C LEU A 348 22.05 -0.47 3.28
N LYS A 349 23.22 0.18 3.24
CA LYS A 349 24.49 -0.41 3.68
C LYS A 349 24.45 -0.94 5.13
N ASP A 350 23.75 -0.25 6.01
CA ASP A 350 23.64 -0.56 7.44
C ASP A 350 22.35 -1.35 7.79
N SER A 351 21.49 -1.61 6.80
CA SER A 351 20.22 -2.34 6.97
C SER A 351 20.41 -3.85 6.93
N ALA A 352 19.43 -4.60 7.45
CA ALA A 352 19.37 -6.05 7.28
C ALA A 352 19.10 -6.43 5.81
N ASP A 353 19.48 -7.65 5.41
CA ASP A 353 19.25 -8.15 4.05
C ASP A 353 17.77 -8.17 3.65
N THR A 354 16.88 -8.35 4.63
CA THR A 354 15.43 -8.36 4.44
C THR A 354 14.82 -6.96 4.30
N ALA A 355 15.59 -5.90 4.53
CA ALA A 355 15.08 -4.53 4.50
C ALA A 355 14.77 -4.12 3.06
N ALA A 356 13.56 -3.60 2.85
CA ALA A 356 13.18 -2.85 1.67
C ALA A 356 13.90 -1.50 1.66
N LEU A 357 14.24 -1.02 0.47
CA LEU A 357 14.64 0.36 0.24
C LEU A 357 13.44 1.25 0.54
N ASP A 358 13.42 1.81 1.74
CA ASP A 358 12.25 2.55 2.19
C ASP A 358 12.39 4.06 1.96
N GLY A 359 11.24 4.70 1.78
CA GLY A 359 11.07 6.13 1.66
C GLY A 359 9.58 6.45 1.77
N TYR A 360 9.18 6.94 2.94
CA TYR A 360 7.81 7.38 3.22
C TYR A 360 7.80 8.81 3.77
N MET A 361 6.61 9.35 3.99
CA MET A 361 6.44 10.71 4.50
C MET A 361 7.12 10.87 5.86
N SER A 362 8.00 11.86 6.00
CA SER A 362 8.53 12.27 7.31
C SER A 362 7.43 12.88 8.18
N ASP A 363 7.64 12.96 9.50
CA ASP A 363 6.73 13.63 10.44
C ASP A 363 6.35 15.06 9.97
N GLU A 364 7.32 15.81 9.39
CA GLU A 364 7.08 17.14 8.83
C GLU A 364 6.19 17.12 7.57
N ALA A 365 6.33 16.08 6.75
CA ALA A 365 5.48 15.88 5.58
C ALA A 365 4.06 15.47 6.00
N VAL A 366 3.93 14.60 7.01
CA VAL A 366 2.64 14.25 7.60
C VAL A 366 1.97 15.48 8.21
N ASP A 367 2.70 16.34 8.91
CA ASP A 367 2.14 17.56 9.50
C ASP A 367 1.57 18.52 8.45
N LYS A 368 2.12 18.56 7.24
CA LYS A 368 1.58 19.36 6.12
C LYS A 368 0.27 18.81 5.54
N LEU A 369 -0.13 17.59 5.91
CA LEU A 369 -1.44 17.05 5.56
C LEU A 369 -2.58 17.69 6.35
N PHE A 370 -2.28 18.40 7.44
CA PHE A 370 -3.26 18.96 8.37
C PHE A 370 -3.23 20.50 8.37
N LYS A 371 -4.34 21.12 8.77
CA LYS A 371 -4.53 22.59 8.83
C LYS A 371 -4.74 23.12 10.25
#